data_AF-A0A8H3LYV5-F1
#
_entry.id   AF-A0A8H3LYV5-F1
#
_cell.length_a   1.000
_cell.length_b   1.000
_cell.length_c   1.000
_cell.angle_alpha   90.00
_cell.angle_beta   90.00
_cell.angle_gamma   90.00
#
_symmetry.space_group_name_H-M   'P 1'
#
loop_
_entity.id
_entity.type
_entity.pdbx_description
1 polymer ?
#
loop_
_entity_poly.entity_id
_entity_poly.type
_entity_poly.pdbx_seq_one_letter_code
_entity_poly.pdbx_strand_id
1 'polypeptide(L)' 'MERMRERNERIPDPGERFSYIVVKGLPFYNKESKKEPHRVGDFMEYTDIAKEQNMEIDISYYLGTTIAICTRFINKDDSF' A
#
# COMPACT_ATOMS: atom_id res chain seq x y z
N MET A 1 -5.69 -10.81 5.24
CA MET A 1 -5.47 -12.21 4.78
C MET A 1 -6.75 -12.92 4.36
N GLU A 2 -7.94 -12.35 4.55
CA GLU A 2 -9.21 -12.99 4.13
C GLU A 2 -9.24 -13.29 2.63
N ARG A 3 -8.84 -12.33 1.77
CA ARG A 3 -8.68 -12.54 0.33
C ARG A 3 -7.79 -13.73 -0.05
N MET A 4 -6.69 -13.94 0.67
CA MET A 4 -5.76 -15.04 0.41
C MET A 4 -6.41 -16.39 0.74
N ARG A 5 -7.23 -16.43 1.80
CA ARG A 5 -8.05 -17.61 2.13
C ARG A 5 -9.09 -17.89 1.05
N GLU A 6 -9.78 -16.87 0.56
CA GLU A 6 -10.79 -17.00 -0.50
C GLU A 6 -10.22 -17.57 -1.80
N ARG A 7 -8.98 -17.21 -2.13
CA ARG A 7 -8.27 -17.69 -3.33
C ARG A 7 -7.56 -19.03 -3.13
N ASN A 8 -7.66 -19.64 -1.95
CA ASN A 8 -6.89 -20.83 -1.55
C ASN A 8 -5.36 -20.65 -1.69
N GLU A 9 -4.87 -19.42 -1.49
CA GLU A 9 -3.45 -19.11 -1.54
C GLU A 9 -2.74 -19.58 -0.26
N ARG A 10 -1.44 -19.83 -0.37
CA ARG A 10 -0.64 -20.19 0.79
C ARG A 10 -0.68 -19.06 1.82
N ILE A 11 -1.02 -19.40 3.05
CA ILE A 11 -1.00 -18.48 4.19
C ILE A 11 0.34 -18.66 4.92
N PRO A 12 1.14 -17.60 5.09
CA PRO A 12 2.40 -17.64 5.80
C PRO A 12 2.16 -18.02 7.25
N ASP A 13 3.04 -18.85 7.79
CA ASP A 13 2.99 -19.23 9.19
C ASP A 13 3.28 -18.01 10.09
N PRO A 14 2.82 -18.00 11.35
CA PRO A 14 3.18 -16.94 12.29
C PRO A 14 4.70 -16.75 12.39
N GLY A 15 5.18 -15.54 12.03
CA GLY A 15 6.60 -15.19 12.04
C GLY A 15 7.34 -15.49 10.73
N GLU A 16 6.69 -16.14 9.76
CA GLU A 16 7.24 -16.35 8.44
C GLU A 16 7.29 -15.03 7.66
N ARG A 17 8.41 -14.80 6.94
CA ARG A 17 8.55 -13.67 6.03
C ARG A 17 7.96 -14.00 4.68
N PHE A 18 7.25 -13.05 4.09
CA PHE A 18 6.73 -13.14 2.73
C PHE A 18 6.94 -11.81 2.01
N SER A 19 7.05 -11.87 0.68
CA SER A 19 7.15 -10.68 -0.17
C SER A 19 5.76 -10.17 -0.51
N TYR A 20 5.56 -8.86 -0.41
CA TYR A 20 4.30 -8.21 -0.75
C TYR A 20 4.55 -6.85 -1.40
N ILE A 21 3.55 -6.37 -2.14
CA ILE A 21 3.48 -5.00 -2.63
C ILE A 21 2.16 -4.35 -2.23
N VAL A 22 2.11 -3.02 -2.25
CA VAL A 22 0.86 -2.27 -2.08
C VAL A 22 0.29 -1.94 -3.44
N VAL A 23 -0.88 -2.52 -3.75
CA VAL A 23 -1.60 -2.27 -5.00
C VAL A 23 -2.52 -1.07 -4.84
N LYS A 24 -2.86 -0.44 -5.96
CA LYS A 24 -3.80 0.69 -5.97
C LYS A 24 -5.21 0.19 -5.71
N GLY A 25 -5.81 0.73 -4.67
CA GLY A 25 -7.18 0.41 -4.27
C GLY A 25 -8.19 1.47 -4.66
N LEU A 26 -9.46 1.06 -4.73
CA LEU A 26 -10.56 2.02 -4.74
C LEU A 26 -10.76 2.59 -3.33
N PRO A 27 -11.05 3.89 -3.20
CA PRO A 27 -11.41 4.46 -1.91
C PRO A 27 -12.69 3.80 -1.38
N PHE A 28 -12.61 3.27 -0.16
CA PHE A 28 -13.78 2.76 0.55
C PHE A 28 -14.49 3.92 1.27
N TYR A 29 -15.82 3.94 1.18
CA TYR A 29 -16.65 4.93 1.85
C TYR A 29 -17.62 4.20 2.77
N ASN A 30 -17.78 4.72 3.99
CA ASN A 30 -18.77 4.18 4.92
C ASN A 30 -20.20 4.58 4.49
N LYS A 31 -21.21 4.10 5.24
CA LYS A 31 -22.62 4.40 4.97
C LYS A 31 -22.98 5.90 5.05
N GLU A 32 -22.12 6.71 5.65
CA GLU A 32 -22.25 8.17 5.73
C GLU A 32 -21.46 8.88 4.62
N SER A 33 -20.99 8.16 3.60
CA SER A 33 -20.16 8.67 2.51
C SER A 33 -18.84 9.30 2.98
N LYS A 34 -18.34 8.94 4.17
CA LYS A 34 -17.02 9.35 4.63
C LYS A 34 -15.98 8.36 4.12
N LYS A 35 -14.91 8.90 3.54
CA LYS A 35 -13.76 8.10 3.11
C LYS A 35 -13.15 7.40 4.32
N GLU A 36 -13.07 6.09 4.29
CA GLU A 36 -12.42 5.34 5.35
C GLU A 36 -10.89 5.46 5.26
N PRO A 37 -10.19 5.45 6.41
CA PRO A 37 -8.73 5.48 6.44
C PRO A 37 -8.17 4.31 5.63
N HIS A 38 -7.25 4.60 4.71
CA HIS A 38 -6.56 3.55 3.95
C HIS A 38 -5.62 2.80 4.87
N ARG A 39 -5.96 1.54 5.21
CA ARG A 39 -5.03 0.65 5.91
C ARG A 39 -4.19 -0.06 4.87
N VAL A 40 -2.86 -0.03 5.03
CA VAL A 40 -1.93 -0.66 4.09
C VAL A 40 -2.26 -2.15 3.89
N GLY A 41 -2.59 -2.86 4.96
CA GLY A 41 -2.95 -4.28 4.92
C GLY A 41 -4.13 -4.62 4.02
N ASP A 42 -5.05 -3.67 3.80
CA ASP A 42 -6.19 -3.87 2.91
C ASP A 42 -5.78 -3.83 1.44
N PHE A 43 -4.60 -3.28 1.13
CA PHE A 43 -4.09 -3.14 -0.23
C PHE A 43 -2.78 -3.91 -0.45
N MET A 44 -2.37 -4.75 0.50
CA MET A 44 -1.24 -5.66 0.34
C MET A 44 -1.63 -6.84 -0.55
N GLU A 45 -0.74 -7.21 -1.46
CA GLU A 45 -0.85 -8.42 -2.28
C GLU A 45 0.50 -9.11 -2.46
N TYR A 46 0.51 -10.42 -2.69
CA TYR A 46 1.73 -11.14 -3.03
C TYR A 46 2.31 -10.64 -4.35
N THR A 47 3.64 -10.54 -4.40
CA THR A 47 4.35 -9.93 -5.53
C THR A 47 4.11 -10.70 -6.84
N ASP A 48 4.12 -12.02 -6.75
CA ASP A 48 3.83 -12.97 -7.82
C ASP A 48 2.38 -12.87 -8.31
N ILE A 49 1.39 -12.85 -7.41
CA ILE A 49 -0.02 -12.65 -7.77
C ILE A 49 -0.23 -11.31 -8.45
N ALA A 50 0.30 -10.24 -7.88
CA ALA A 50 0.13 -8.90 -8.42
C ALA A 50 0.76 -8.76 -9.81
N LYS A 51 1.90 -9.44 -10.05
CA LYS A 51 2.55 -9.50 -11.36
C LYS A 51 1.72 -10.31 -12.35
N GLU A 52 1.24 -11.49 -11.97
CA GLU A 52 0.43 -12.37 -12.82
C GLU A 52 -0.88 -11.69 -13.25
N GLN A 53 -1.54 -11.01 -12.30
CA GLN A 53 -2.81 -10.31 -12.54
C GLN A 53 -2.62 -8.88 -13.08
N ASN A 54 -1.38 -8.45 -13.33
CA ASN A 54 -1.03 -7.11 -13.82
C ASN A 54 -1.71 -6.00 -12.99
N MET A 55 -1.67 -6.12 -11.67
CA MET A 55 -2.30 -5.18 -10.75
C MET A 55 -1.53 -3.85 -10.71
N GLU A 56 -2.26 -2.74 -10.72
CA GLU A 56 -1.64 -1.42 -10.62
C GLU A 56 -1.02 -1.23 -9.23
N ILE A 57 0.24 -0.78 -9.17
CA ILE A 57 0.96 -0.50 -7.92
C ILE A 57 0.56 0.89 -7.41
N ASP A 58 0.35 1.05 -6.11
CA ASP A 58 0.18 2.37 -5.52
C ASP A 58 1.54 3.08 -5.40
N ILE A 59 1.96 3.73 -6.49
CA ILE A 59 3.22 4.48 -6.52
C ILE A 59 3.23 5.63 -5.49
N SER A 60 2.06 6.21 -5.18
CA SER A 60 1.95 7.31 -4.22
C SER A 60 2.31 6.85 -2.80
N TYR A 61 1.92 5.63 -2.43
CA TYR A 61 2.29 5.02 -1.16
C TYR A 61 3.81 4.98 -0.97
N TYR A 62 4.55 4.52 -1.99
CA TYR A 62 6.02 4.43 -1.93
C TYR A 62 6.71 5.80 -2.01
N LEU A 63 6.13 6.75 -2.73
CA LEU A 63 6.68 8.11 -2.87
C LEU A 63 6.44 9.00 -1.66
N GLY A 64 5.42 8.73 -0.83
CA GLY A 64 5.00 9.64 0.24
C GLY A 64 6.14 10.06 1.18
N THR A 65 6.98 9.10 1.60
CA THR A 65 8.14 9.40 2.46
C THR A 65 9.22 10.18 1.72
N THR A 66 9.47 9.84 0.46
CA THR A 66 10.44 10.54 -0.39
C THR A 66 10.04 12.00 -0.57
N ILE A 67 8.76 12.28 -0.83
CA ILE A 67 8.23 13.64 -0.96
C ILE A 67 8.48 14.42 0.34
N ALA A 68 8.16 13.84 1.50
CA ALA A 68 8.37 14.49 2.79
C ALA A 68 9.86 14.83 3.05
N ILE A 69 10.78 13.95 2.64
CA ILE A 69 12.22 14.20 2.70
C ILE A 69 12.62 15.34 1.76
N CYS A 70 12.17 15.30 0.50
CA CYS A 70 12.44 16.34 -0.49
C CYS A 70 11.94 17.72 -0.06
N THR A 71 10.77 17.80 0.58
CA THR A 71 10.22 19.07 1.09
C THR A 71 11.16 19.77 2.06
N ARG A 72 11.95 19.03 2.85
CA ARG A 72 12.95 19.63 3.77
C ARG A 72 14.07 20.37 3.04
N PHE A 73 14.38 19.98 1.81
CA PHE A 73 15.40 20.64 1.01
C PHE A 73 14.86 21.88 0.30
N ILE A 74 13.57 21.93 -0.02
CA ILE A 74 12.91 23.10 -0.62
C ILE A 74 12.67 24.19 0.42
N ASN A 75 12.24 23.81 1.62
CA ASN A 75 11.92 24.74 2.71
C ASN A 75 13.13 25.11 3.57
N LYS A 76 14.36 24.73 3.16
CA LYS A 76 15.56 25.28 3.76
C LYS A 76 15.68 26.72 3.25
N ASP A 77 15.15 27.65 4.04
CA ASP A 77 15.39 29.07 3.88
C ASP A 77 16.90 29.30 4.06
N ASP A 78 17.60 29.63 2.97
CA ASP A 78 19.02 30.04 2.98
C ASP A 78 19.18 31.53 3.38
N SER A 79 18.15 32.13 4.00
CA SER A 79 18.20 33.47 4.55
C SER A 79 19.05 33.53 5.84
N PHE A 80 20.37 33.60 5.64
CA PHE A 80 21.32 34.11 6.62
C PHE A 80 21.42 35.64 6.56
#